data_AF-A0A3M1L945-F1
#
_entry.id   AF-A0A3M1L945-F1
#
_cell.length_a   1.000
_cell.length_b   1.000
_cell.length_c   1.000
_cell.angle_alpha   90.00
_cell.angle_beta   90.00
_cell.angle_gamma   90.00
#
_symmetry.space_group_name_H-M   'P 1'
#
loop_
_entity.id
_entity.type
_entity.pdbx_description
1 polymer ?
#
loop_
_entity_poly.entity_id
_entity_poly.type
_entity_poly.pdbx_seq_one_letter_code
_entity_poly.pdbx_strand_id
1 'polypeptide(L)' 'ERDQRVQPIPGNVPDLVDLPPGCAFAPRCAHRRPVCGEGPIPLIPVGPGHWSRCLIHTDYRREPDWTW' A
#
# COMPACT_ATOMS: atom_id res chain seq x y z
N GLU A 1 4.15 -24.93 -16.79
CA GLU A 1 4.62 -25.23 -15.42
C GLU A 1 3.93 -24.31 -14.40
N ARG A 2 3.57 -24.81 -13.21
CA ARG A 2 3.07 -23.99 -12.08
C ARG A 2 3.86 -24.35 -10.81
N ASP A 3 5.17 -24.17 -10.85
CA ASP A 3 6.05 -24.35 -9.69
C ASP A 3 6.64 -23.01 -9.19
N GLN A 4 5.85 -21.93 -9.31
CA GLN A 4 6.15 -20.71 -8.57
C GLN A 4 5.56 -20.85 -7.17
N ARG A 5 6.43 -21.13 -6.20
CA ARG A 5 6.05 -21.09 -4.77
C ARG A 5 5.51 -19.70 -4.46
N VAL A 6 4.26 -19.66 -4.02
CA VAL A 6 3.64 -18.43 -3.50
C VAL A 6 4.44 -18.01 -2.27
N GLN A 7 4.95 -16.79 -2.29
CA GLN A 7 5.58 -16.18 -1.11
C GLN A 7 4.46 -15.66 -0.20
N PRO A 8 4.23 -16.28 0.97
CA PRO A 8 3.21 -15.78 1.89
C PRO A 8 3.63 -14.41 2.41
N ILE A 9 2.68 -13.50 2.56
CA ILE A 9 2.90 -12.23 3.26
C ILE A 9 3.10 -12.56 4.74
N PRO A 10 4.27 -12.27 5.34
CA PRO A 10 4.51 -12.59 6.74
C PRO A 10 3.67 -11.71 7.67
N GLY A 11 3.34 -12.24 8.85
CA GLY A 11 2.59 -11.53 9.89
C GLY A 11 1.07 -11.70 9.81
N ASN A 12 0.36 -10.98 10.67
CA ASN A 12 -1.10 -11.05 10.81
C ASN A 12 -1.80 -9.88 10.10
N VAL A 13 -3.09 -10.04 9.83
CA VAL A 13 -3.95 -8.91 9.43
C VAL A 13 -3.98 -7.90 10.57
N PRO A 14 -3.75 -6.60 10.33
CA PRO A 14 -3.83 -5.58 11.37
C PRO A 14 -5.27 -5.50 11.92
N ASP A 15 -5.39 -4.97 13.13
CA ASP A 15 -6.71 -4.70 13.70
C ASP A 15 -7.47 -3.68 12.83
N LEU A 16 -8.72 -3.98 12.49
CA LEU A 16 -9.55 -3.12 11.65
C LEU A 16 -10.09 -1.91 12.42
N VAL A 17 -10.14 -1.94 13.75
CA VAL A 17 -10.52 -0.77 14.56
C VAL A 17 -9.37 0.24 14.72
N ASP A 18 -8.12 -0.20 14.55
CA ASP A 18 -6.92 0.63 14.72
C ASP A 18 -5.98 0.47 13.51
N LEU A 19 -6.50 0.86 12.34
CA LEU A 19 -5.70 0.84 11.12
C LEU A 19 -4.64 1.95 11.16
N PRO A 20 -3.38 1.64 10.78
CA PRO A 20 -2.33 2.63 10.74
C PRO A 20 -2.68 3.76 9.76
N PRO A 21 -2.24 5.01 10.04
CA PRO A 21 -2.40 6.10 9.10
C PRO A 21 -1.76 5.75 7.76
N GLY A 22 -2.47 6.02 6.67
CA GLY A 22 -2.03 5.69 5.31
C GLY A 22 -2.23 4.23 4.91
N CYS A 23 -1.14 3.52 4.59
CA CYS A 23 -1.22 2.20 3.99
C CYS A 23 -1.44 1.10 5.05
N ALA A 24 -2.62 0.49 5.07
CA ALA A 24 -2.96 -0.65 5.93
C ALA A 24 -2.03 -1.87 5.75
N PHE A 25 -1.36 -1.98 4.60
CA PHE A 25 -0.42 -3.07 4.33
C PHE A 25 1.02 -2.76 4.77
N ALA A 26 1.34 -1.52 5.15
CA ALA A 26 2.68 -1.10 5.52
C ALA A 26 3.36 -2.01 6.58
N PRO A 27 2.67 -2.51 7.63
CA PRO A 27 3.32 -3.37 8.63
C PRO A 27 3.90 -4.69 8.08
N ARG A 28 3.39 -5.16 6.94
CA ARG A 28 3.73 -6.46 6.33
C ARG A 28 4.18 -6.38 4.86
N CYS A 29 4.34 -5.17 4.33
CA CYS A 29 4.70 -4.94 2.94
C CYS A 29 6.22 -5.04 2.75
N ALA A 30 6.68 -5.92 1.84
CA ALA A 30 8.09 -6.04 1.49
C ALA A 30 8.67 -4.79 0.79
N HIS A 31 7.81 -3.92 0.26
CA HIS A 31 8.17 -2.67 -0.42
C HIS A 31 7.95 -1.44 0.46
N ARG A 32 7.68 -1.61 1.76
CA ARG A 32 7.38 -0.48 2.67
C ARG A 32 8.51 0.57 2.63
N ARG A 33 8.10 1.84 2.58
CA ARG A 33 8.91 3.01 2.92
C ARG A 33 8.25 3.79 4.07
N PRO A 34 8.98 4.65 4.79
CA PRO A 34 8.40 5.48 5.86
C PRO A 34 7.14 6.23 5.40
N VAL A 35 7.20 6.87 4.23
CA VAL A 35 6.12 7.65 3.61
C VAL A 35 4.81 6.88 3.39
N CYS A 36 4.85 5.54 3.35
CA CYS A 36 3.64 4.73 3.22
C CYS A 36 2.71 4.83 4.44
N GLY A 37 3.24 5.20 5.62
CA GLY A 37 2.48 5.33 6.87
C GLY A 37 2.16 6.76 7.29
N GLU A 38 2.45 7.76 6.44
CA GLU A 38 2.43 9.17 6.84
C GLU A 38 1.07 9.86 6.62
N GLY A 39 0.07 9.17 6.05
CA GLY A 39 -1.24 9.76 5.79
C GLY A 39 -1.95 9.17 4.57
N PRO A 40 -3.10 9.73 4.16
CA PRO A 40 -3.97 9.17 3.13
C PRO A 40 -3.26 8.98 1.78
N ILE A 41 -3.75 7.99 1.02
CA ILE A 41 -3.27 7.68 -0.33
C ILE A 41 -4.51 7.59 -1.23
N PRO A 42 -4.65 8.40 -2.29
CA PRO A 42 -5.78 8.34 -3.20
C PRO A 42 -5.70 7.10 -4.08
N LEU A 43 -6.79 6.82 -4.81
CA LEU A 43 -6.78 5.83 -5.88
C LEU A 43 -6.00 6.39 -7.08
N ILE A 44 -4.81 5.86 -7.30
CA ILE A 44 -3.94 6.20 -8.41
C ILE A 44 -4.28 5.28 -9.59
N PRO A 45 -4.51 5.82 -10.82
CA PRO A 45 -4.71 5.00 -12.00
C PRO A 45 -3.42 4.26 -12.36
N VAL A 46 -3.51 2.95 -12.59
CA VAL A 46 -2.37 2.08 -12.95
C VAL A 46 -2.56 1.36 -14.28
N GLY A 47 -3.65 1.69 -14.98
CA GLY A 47 -4.01 1.13 -16.27
C GLY A 47 -5.50 1.36 -16.56
N PRO A 48 -5.99 1.00 -17.77
CA PRO A 48 -7.40 1.15 -18.12
C PRO A 48 -8.30 0.38 -17.15
N GLY A 49 -9.18 1.08 -16.43
CA GLY A 49 -10.09 0.46 -15.47
C GLY A 49 -9.42 -0.11 -14.21
N HIS A 50 -8.16 0.24 -13.92
CA HIS A 50 -7.42 -0.28 -12.78
C HIS A 50 -6.86 0.86 -11.91
N TRP A 51 -7.04 0.73 -10.60
CA TRP A 51 -6.59 1.70 -9.61
C TRP A 51 -5.89 1.02 -8.45
N SER A 52 -4.98 1.74 -7.81
CA SER A 52 -4.20 1.27 -6.67
C SER A 52 -4.00 2.39 -5.66
N ARG A 53 -3.96 2.05 -4.36
CA ARG A 53 -3.53 2.97 -3.28
C ARG A 53 -2.07 2.72 -2.86
N CYS A 54 -1.25 2.18 -3.76
CA CYS A 54 0.17 1.92 -3.49
C CYS A 54 1.05 3.06 -4.01
N LEU A 55 1.84 3.66 -3.12
CA LEU A 55 2.78 4.73 -3.48
C LEU A 55 3.90 4.28 -4.43
N ILE A 56 4.08 2.97 -4.66
CA ILE A 56 5.05 2.51 -5.65
C ILE A 56 4.76 3.07 -7.05
N HIS A 57 3.48 3.32 -7.36
CA HIS A 57 3.05 3.86 -8.66
C HIS A 57 3.28 5.37 -8.80
N THR A 58 3.62 6.07 -7.70
CA THR A 58 4.03 7.47 -7.71
C THR A 58 5.53 7.64 -7.41
N ASP A 59 6.29 6.54 -7.40
CA ASP A 59 7.68 6.50 -6.95
C ASP A 59 7.83 7.06 -5.52
N TYR A 60 6.95 6.65 -4.62
CA TYR A 60 6.90 7.05 -3.21
C TYR A 60 6.67 8.55 -2.96
N ARG A 61 6.34 9.32 -4.01
CA ARG A 61 5.98 10.73 -3.87
C ARG A 61 4.58 10.88 -3.28
N ARG A 62 4.44 11.80 -2.34
CA ARG A 62 3.18 12.24 -1.74
C ARG A 62 2.89 13.65 -2.22
N GLU A 63 1.65 13.91 -2.62
CA GLU A 63 1.21 15.27 -2.94
C GLU A 63 0.52 15.90 -1.71
N PRO A 64 0.70 17.21 -1.47
CA PRO A 64 0.22 17.87 -0.25
C PRO A 64 -1.30 17.98 -0.13
N ASP A 65 -2.02 17.84 -1.23
CA ASP A 65 -3.47 18.00 -1.35
C ASP A 65 -4.24 16.70 -1.07
N TRP A 66 -3.55 15.60 -0.81
CA TRP A 66 -4.18 14.34 -0.45
C TRP A 66 -4.75 14.41 0.97
N THR A 67 -6.05 14.66 1.04
CA THR A 67 -6.83 14.61 2.28
C THR A 67 -7.71 13.36 2.32
N TRP A 68 -8.26 13.06 3.49
CA TRP A 68 -9.27 12.00 3.66
C TRP A 68 -10.57 12.34 2.95
#